data_AF-A0A9X2LAF3-F1
#
_entry.id   AF-A0A9X2LAF3-F1
#
_cell.length_a   1.000
_cell.length_b   1.000
_cell.length_c   1.000
_cell.angle_alpha   90.00
_cell.angle_beta   90.00
_cell.angle_gamma   90.00
#
_symmetry.space_group_name_H-M   'P 1'
#
loop_
_entity.id
_entity.type
_entity.pdbx_description
1 polymer ?
#
loop_
_entity_poly.entity_id
_entity_poly.type
_entity_poly.pdbx_seq_one_letter_code
_entity_poly.pdbx_strand_id
1 'polypeptide(L)'
;MLSTMHGVTLEQALNTDPERGPFELDFKQRISRAHSLIAADETSDISWPADIHEPTPDRESLDDPQHQATFDLVGLALAFAFLHEFRHVKYLADGDTPSTLPEEEIACDAYAREFMTSRVADYANKHGHRFIEVHQKRAAGIALAAIIIHAMTPTHAYWGNRQYPPIAERLTAMIGNYRLPADSSFWCFTACLLIALMRLENRSLDVVANSNEEIVNILLDRLR
;
A
#
# COMPACT_ATOMS: atom_id res chain seq x y z
N MET A 1 -2.05 -17.14 -8.66
CA MET A 1 -2.97 -17.35 -7.52
C MET A 1 -3.88 -18.52 -7.89
N LEU A 2 -4.23 -19.43 -6.98
CA LEU A 2 -5.11 -20.58 -7.28
C LEU A 2 -6.47 -20.15 -7.85
N SER A 3 -7.00 -18.99 -7.41
CA SER A 3 -8.23 -18.38 -7.93
C SER A 3 -8.17 -18.08 -9.42
N THR A 4 -7.13 -17.38 -9.87
CA THR A 4 -6.96 -16.96 -11.27
C THR A 4 -6.68 -18.15 -12.20
N MET A 5 -6.15 -19.26 -11.67
CA MET A 5 -5.84 -20.46 -12.45
C MET A 5 -7.02 -21.42 -12.59
N HIS A 6 -7.93 -21.44 -11.63
CA HIS A 6 -9.04 -22.40 -11.57
C HIS A 6 -10.42 -21.77 -11.74
N GLY A 7 -10.51 -20.45 -11.91
CA GLY A 7 -11.78 -19.73 -12.03
C GLY A 7 -12.66 -19.84 -10.78
N VAL A 8 -12.05 -20.14 -9.63
CA VAL A 8 -12.72 -20.22 -8.33
C VAL A 8 -12.65 -18.86 -7.64
N THR A 9 -13.57 -18.64 -6.70
CA THR A 9 -13.61 -17.37 -5.98
C THR A 9 -12.39 -17.22 -5.07
N LEU A 10 -12.00 -15.99 -4.73
CA LEU A 10 -10.93 -15.75 -3.74
C LEU A 10 -11.25 -16.42 -2.40
N GLU A 11 -12.51 -16.35 -1.95
CA GLU A 11 -12.95 -17.02 -0.73
C GLU A 11 -12.76 -18.55 -0.82
N GLN A 12 -13.11 -19.18 -1.95
CA GLN A 12 -12.89 -20.61 -2.15
C GLN A 12 -11.40 -20.97 -2.14
N ALA A 13 -10.57 -20.20 -2.85
CA ALA A 13 -9.12 -20.43 -2.87
C ALA A 13 -8.52 -20.32 -1.46
N LEU A 14 -8.88 -19.27 -0.70
CA LEU A 14 -8.43 -19.09 0.68
C LEU A 14 -8.91 -20.20 1.62
N ASN A 15 -10.14 -20.71 1.45
CA ASN A 15 -10.64 -21.82 2.29
C ASN A 15 -9.91 -23.15 2.04
N THR A 16 -9.19 -23.29 0.94
CA THR A 16 -8.35 -24.48 0.68
C THR A 16 -6.96 -24.39 1.31
N ASP A 17 -6.57 -23.21 1.80
CA ASP A 17 -5.26 -22.98 2.42
C ASP A 17 -5.31 -23.34 3.92
N PRO A 18 -4.60 -24.41 4.35
CA PRO A 18 -4.58 -24.81 5.77
C PRO A 18 -3.88 -23.78 6.67
N GLU A 19 -3.01 -22.92 6.12
CA GLU A 19 -2.26 -21.91 6.86
C GLU A 19 -3.00 -20.57 6.97
N ARG A 20 -4.16 -20.43 6.32
CA ARG A 20 -4.97 -19.20 6.37
C ARG A 20 -5.23 -18.71 7.79
N GLY A 21 -5.69 -19.60 8.67
CA GLY A 21 -6.06 -19.24 10.05
C GLY A 21 -4.88 -18.61 10.81
N PRO A 22 -3.71 -19.30 10.87
CA PRO A 22 -2.48 -18.73 11.40
C PRO A 22 -2.08 -17.38 10.78
N PHE A 23 -2.10 -17.23 9.45
CA PHE A 23 -1.73 -15.98 8.79
C PHE A 23 -2.67 -14.81 9.15
N GLU A 24 -3.99 -15.05 9.19
CA GLU A 24 -4.95 -14.01 9.57
C GLU A 24 -4.80 -13.58 11.03
N LEU A 25 -4.47 -14.51 11.92
CA LEU A 25 -4.21 -14.21 13.33
C LEU A 25 -2.93 -13.38 13.47
N ASP A 26 -1.85 -13.79 12.81
CA ASP A 26 -0.57 -13.08 12.83
C ASP A 26 -0.71 -11.65 12.26
N PHE A 27 -1.41 -11.49 11.13
CA PHE A 27 -1.69 -10.18 10.55
C PHE A 27 -2.47 -9.27 11.52
N LYS A 28 -3.53 -9.78 12.17
CA LYS A 28 -4.30 -9.02 13.17
C LYS A 28 -3.43 -8.60 14.36
N GLN A 29 -2.56 -9.48 14.83
CA GLN A 29 -1.65 -9.17 15.93
C GLN A 29 -0.64 -8.08 15.54
N ARG A 30 -0.09 -8.12 14.32
CA ARG A 30 0.84 -7.10 13.81
C ARG A 30 0.17 -5.73 13.66
N ILE A 31 -1.04 -5.68 13.09
CA ILE A 31 -1.81 -4.43 13.00
C ILE A 31 -2.10 -3.88 14.40
N SER A 32 -2.50 -4.72 15.35
CA SER A 32 -2.72 -4.29 16.74
C SER A 32 -1.46 -3.70 17.37
N ARG A 33 -0.27 -4.28 17.14
CA ARG A 33 1.01 -3.74 17.63
C ARG A 33 1.36 -2.41 16.97
N ALA A 34 1.10 -2.27 15.66
CA ALA A 34 1.28 -1.01 14.96
C ALA A 34 0.39 0.09 15.55
N HIS A 35 -0.86 -0.21 15.89
CA HIS A 35 -1.74 0.73 16.60
C HIS A 35 -1.23 1.09 17.99
N SER A 36 -0.68 0.12 18.75
CA SER A 36 -0.03 0.42 20.02
C SER A 36 1.17 1.37 19.82
N LEU A 37 1.95 1.22 18.76
CA LEU A 37 3.05 2.12 18.41
C LEU A 37 2.61 3.52 18.08
N ILE A 38 1.52 3.67 17.33
CA ILE A 38 0.95 4.99 17.01
C ILE A 38 0.43 5.68 18.28
N ALA A 39 -0.09 4.92 19.23
CA ALA A 39 -0.66 5.44 20.48
C ALA A 39 0.36 5.64 21.61
N ALA A 40 1.60 5.17 21.44
CA ALA A 40 2.65 5.30 22.45
C ALA A 40 3.24 6.72 22.45
N ASP A 41 3.49 7.26 23.65
CA ASP A 41 4.15 8.56 23.81
C ASP A 41 5.66 8.44 23.54
N GLU A 42 6.27 7.31 23.95
CA GLU A 42 7.69 7.03 23.72
C GLU A 42 7.88 5.65 23.06
N THR A 43 8.84 5.56 22.12
CA THR A 43 9.16 4.28 21.44
C THR A 43 9.71 3.21 22.39
N SER A 44 10.27 3.61 23.54
CA SER A 44 10.71 2.72 24.62
C SER A 44 9.57 1.99 25.32
N ASP A 45 8.33 2.45 25.17
CA ASP A 45 7.15 1.82 25.78
C ASP A 45 6.70 0.56 25.03
N ILE A 46 7.37 0.23 23.92
CA ILE A 46 6.97 -0.86 23.04
C ILE A 46 8.01 -1.97 23.04
N SER A 47 7.54 -3.19 23.32
CA SER A 47 8.30 -4.39 23.01
C SER A 47 8.32 -4.60 21.50
N TRP A 48 9.46 -4.38 20.87
CA TRP A 48 9.64 -4.69 19.46
C TRP A 48 9.40 -6.19 19.18
N PRO A 49 8.73 -6.57 18.08
CA PRO A 49 8.55 -7.98 17.72
C PRO A 49 9.90 -8.68 17.51
N ALA A 50 10.11 -9.84 18.14
CA ALA A 50 11.37 -10.58 18.07
C ALA A 50 11.72 -11.10 16.66
N ASP A 51 10.72 -11.20 15.79
CA ASP A 51 10.81 -11.71 14.42
C ASP A 51 10.93 -10.59 13.36
N ILE A 52 10.89 -9.32 13.78
CA ILE A 52 11.06 -8.16 12.88
C ILE A 52 12.37 -7.47 13.26
N HIS A 53 13.23 -7.18 12.29
CA HIS A 53 14.41 -6.36 12.56
C HIS A 53 14.03 -4.95 13.01
N GLU A 54 14.75 -4.44 14.00
CA GLU A 54 14.67 -3.03 14.36
C GLU A 54 15.09 -2.13 13.17
N PRO A 55 14.61 -0.89 13.11
CA PRO A 55 15.04 0.06 12.09
C PRO A 55 16.56 0.22 12.09
N THR A 56 17.18 0.00 10.94
CA THR A 56 18.63 0.17 10.72
C THR A 56 18.84 1.19 9.61
N PRO A 57 19.88 2.05 9.66
CA PRO A 57 20.24 2.89 8.52
C PRO A 57 20.95 2.10 7.41
N ASP A 58 21.44 0.89 7.70
CA ASP A 58 22.20 0.06 6.77
C ASP A 58 21.33 -1.08 6.23
N ARG A 59 20.89 -0.94 4.98
CA ARG A 59 20.14 -1.97 4.25
C ARG A 59 20.95 -3.26 4.10
N GLU A 60 22.26 -3.16 3.86
CA GLU A 60 23.11 -4.30 3.54
C GLU A 60 23.46 -5.12 4.79
N SER A 61 23.17 -4.61 5.99
CA SER A 61 23.28 -5.37 7.24
C SER A 61 22.14 -6.39 7.43
N LEU A 62 21.15 -6.42 6.55
CA LEU A 62 20.04 -7.37 6.59
C LEU A 62 20.38 -8.61 5.75
N ASP A 63 20.52 -9.76 6.42
CA ASP A 63 20.94 -11.01 5.78
C ASP A 63 19.83 -11.71 4.96
N ASP A 64 18.56 -11.37 5.23
CA ASP A 64 17.41 -11.92 4.49
C ASP A 64 16.97 -10.96 3.37
N PRO A 65 16.92 -11.41 2.10
CA PRO A 65 16.37 -10.63 0.99
C PRO A 65 14.96 -10.09 1.23
N GLN A 66 14.11 -10.78 2.01
CA GLN A 66 12.77 -10.29 2.36
C GLN A 66 12.82 -9.10 3.32
N HIS A 67 13.78 -9.09 4.25
CA HIS A 67 14.00 -7.96 5.14
C HIS A 67 14.54 -6.76 4.36
N GLN A 68 15.46 -6.98 3.40
CA GLN A 68 15.92 -5.92 2.50
C GLN A 68 14.79 -5.36 1.63
N ALA A 69 13.92 -6.23 1.10
CA ALA A 69 12.76 -5.79 0.33
C ALA A 69 11.79 -4.97 1.19
N THR A 70 11.54 -5.40 2.43
CA THR A 70 10.73 -4.65 3.41
C THR A 70 11.35 -3.28 3.69
N PHE A 71 12.66 -3.22 3.94
CA PHE A 71 13.40 -1.96 4.12
C PHE A 71 13.18 -1.00 2.95
N ASP A 72 13.38 -1.49 1.71
CA ASP A 72 13.22 -0.69 0.51
C ASP A 72 11.77 -0.19 0.32
N LEU A 73 10.77 -1.04 0.56
CA LEU A 73 9.36 -0.69 0.41
C LEU A 73 8.91 0.32 1.46
N VAL A 74 9.36 0.18 2.72
CA VAL A 74 9.10 1.16 3.79
C VAL A 74 9.75 2.50 3.45
N GLY A 75 10.98 2.51 2.96
CA GLY A 75 11.64 3.74 2.51
C GLY A 75 10.89 4.43 1.37
N LEU A 76 10.37 3.67 0.41
CA LEU A 76 9.53 4.21 -0.67
C LEU A 76 8.18 4.72 -0.16
N ALA A 77 7.54 4.01 0.77
CA ALA A 77 6.29 4.44 1.37
C ALA A 77 6.44 5.74 2.17
N LEU A 78 7.55 5.87 2.91
CA LEU A 78 7.89 7.11 3.61
C LEU A 78 8.17 8.26 2.65
N ALA A 79 8.91 8.00 1.55
CA ALA A 79 9.14 9.00 0.52
C ALA A 79 7.82 9.50 -0.11
N PHE A 80 6.85 8.59 -0.33
CA PHE A 80 5.51 8.98 -0.76
C PHE A 80 4.85 9.94 0.23
N ALA A 81 4.84 9.60 1.52
CA ALA A 81 4.24 10.45 2.56
C ALA A 81 4.89 11.85 2.59
N PHE A 82 6.22 11.94 2.53
CA PHE A 82 6.89 13.24 2.47
C PHE A 82 6.56 14.04 1.21
N LEU A 83 6.43 13.40 0.06
CA LEU A 83 6.05 14.08 -1.18
C LEU A 83 4.60 14.57 -1.15
N HIS A 84 3.70 13.82 -0.51
CA HIS A 84 2.33 14.25 -0.25
C HIS A 84 2.32 15.53 0.59
N GLU A 85 2.97 15.52 1.77
CA GLU A 85 3.05 16.70 2.65
C GLU A 85 3.76 17.88 1.98
N PHE A 86 4.79 17.61 1.19
CA PHE A 86 5.48 18.63 0.42
C PHE A 86 4.54 19.33 -0.58
N ARG A 87 3.55 18.62 -1.13
CA ARG A 87 2.58 19.21 -2.04
C ARG A 87 1.65 20.19 -1.32
N HIS A 88 1.21 19.89 -0.10
CA HIS A 88 0.49 20.86 0.76
C HIS A 88 1.29 22.15 0.95
N VAL A 89 2.58 22.01 1.31
CA VAL A 89 3.46 23.18 1.50
C VAL A 89 3.60 23.98 0.20
N LYS A 90 3.72 23.31 -0.96
CA LYS A 90 3.75 23.99 -2.26
C LYS A 90 2.47 24.75 -2.56
N TYR A 91 1.30 24.17 -2.29
CA TYR A 91 0.03 24.86 -2.49
C TYR A 91 -0.06 26.15 -1.68
N LEU A 92 0.33 26.10 -0.41
CA LEU A 92 0.37 27.27 0.47
C LEU A 92 1.36 28.34 -0.02
N ALA A 93 2.55 27.93 -0.46
CA ALA A 93 3.58 28.85 -0.93
C ALA A 93 3.21 29.51 -2.28
N ASP A 94 2.59 28.76 -3.18
CA ASP A 94 2.24 29.21 -4.54
C ASP A 94 0.87 29.96 -4.57
N GLY A 95 0.08 29.88 -3.49
CA GLY A 95 -1.25 30.50 -3.40
C GLY A 95 -2.30 29.85 -4.30
N ASP A 96 -2.10 28.57 -4.64
CA ASP A 96 -2.90 27.79 -5.60
C ASP A 96 -3.58 26.58 -4.91
N THR A 97 -3.91 26.72 -3.63
CA THR A 97 -4.61 25.69 -2.86
C THR A 97 -5.98 25.38 -3.48
N PRO A 98 -6.32 24.10 -3.71
CA PRO A 98 -7.64 23.70 -4.18
C PRO A 98 -8.78 24.24 -3.31
N SER A 99 -9.96 24.35 -3.91
CA SER A 99 -11.11 24.98 -3.26
C SER A 99 -11.66 24.21 -2.06
N THR A 100 -11.35 22.91 -1.97
CA THR A 100 -11.77 22.03 -0.89
C THR A 100 -10.61 21.14 -0.45
N LEU A 101 -10.56 20.82 0.85
CA LEU A 101 -9.52 19.93 1.41
C LEU A 101 -9.55 18.52 0.78
N PRO A 102 -10.71 17.88 0.50
CA PRO A 102 -10.72 16.60 -0.17
C PRO A 102 -10.09 16.61 -1.57
N GLU A 103 -10.30 17.67 -2.35
CA GLU A 103 -9.63 17.84 -3.65
C GLU A 103 -8.12 18.01 -3.50
N GLU A 104 -7.68 18.74 -2.47
CA GLU A 104 -6.27 18.93 -2.14
C GLU A 104 -5.59 17.60 -1.79
N GLU A 105 -6.18 16.79 -0.92
CA GLU A 105 -5.66 15.47 -0.52
C GLU A 105 -5.46 14.55 -1.73
N ILE A 106 -6.46 14.44 -2.62
CA ILE A 106 -6.37 13.62 -3.84
C ILE A 106 -5.28 14.17 -4.77
N ALA A 107 -5.16 15.49 -4.91
CA ALA A 107 -4.12 16.10 -5.73
C ALA A 107 -2.71 15.89 -5.15
N CYS A 108 -2.57 15.86 -3.82
CA CYS A 108 -1.33 15.54 -3.12
C CYS A 108 -0.94 14.07 -3.33
N ASP A 109 -1.88 13.14 -3.21
CA ASP A 109 -1.66 11.72 -3.50
C ASP A 109 -1.24 11.51 -4.97
N ALA A 110 -1.91 12.18 -5.91
CA ALA A 110 -1.59 12.11 -7.33
C ALA A 110 -0.20 12.69 -7.64
N TYR A 111 0.15 13.83 -7.04
CA TYR A 111 1.45 14.45 -7.17
C TYR A 111 2.58 13.54 -6.67
N ALA A 112 2.43 12.96 -5.47
CA ALA A 112 3.45 12.08 -4.90
C ALA A 112 3.66 10.84 -5.77
N ARG A 113 2.57 10.22 -6.25
CA ARG A 113 2.62 9.10 -7.19
C ARG A 113 3.34 9.46 -8.49
N GLU A 114 2.98 10.59 -9.11
CA GLU A 114 3.60 11.05 -10.35
C GLU A 114 5.08 11.38 -10.16
N PHE A 115 5.44 12.06 -9.07
CA PHE A 115 6.83 12.39 -8.77
C PHE A 115 7.69 11.13 -8.67
N MET A 116 7.20 10.11 -7.96
CA MET A 116 7.90 8.84 -7.82
C MET A 116 7.99 8.05 -9.13
N THR A 117 7.08 8.23 -10.08
CA THR A 117 6.98 7.35 -11.27
C THR A 117 7.34 8.00 -12.61
N SER A 118 7.33 9.33 -12.73
CA SER A 118 7.53 10.06 -13.99
C SER A 118 8.89 9.85 -14.66
N ARG A 119 9.96 9.64 -13.88
CA ARG A 119 11.35 9.47 -14.38
C ARG A 119 11.90 8.06 -14.23
N VAL A 120 11.02 7.06 -14.20
CA VAL A 120 11.44 5.66 -14.05
C VAL A 120 12.32 5.19 -15.21
N ALA A 121 12.01 5.60 -16.46
CA ALA A 121 12.81 5.22 -17.63
C ALA A 121 14.24 5.77 -17.57
N ASP A 122 14.40 7.05 -17.22
CA ASP A 122 15.70 7.69 -17.08
C ASP A 122 16.53 7.03 -15.97
N TYR A 123 15.91 6.75 -14.83
CA TYR A 123 16.55 6.06 -13.71
C TYR A 123 16.99 4.64 -14.13
N ALA A 124 16.10 3.88 -14.76
CA ALA A 124 16.38 2.52 -15.20
C ALA A 124 17.56 2.49 -16.16
N ASN A 125 17.58 3.36 -17.17
CA ASN A 125 18.67 3.47 -18.13
C ASN A 125 20.00 3.85 -17.46
N LYS A 126 19.99 4.86 -16.58
CA LYS A 126 21.20 5.33 -15.87
C LYS A 126 21.83 4.26 -14.98
N HIS A 127 21.02 3.39 -14.39
CA HIS A 127 21.45 2.40 -13.42
C HIS A 127 21.50 0.96 -13.96
N GLY A 128 21.29 0.76 -15.27
CA GLY A 128 21.38 -0.56 -15.91
C GLY A 128 20.24 -1.51 -15.52
N HIS A 129 19.08 -0.99 -15.15
CA HIS A 129 17.89 -1.78 -14.83
C HIS A 129 16.87 -1.73 -15.97
N ARG A 130 15.93 -2.69 -15.98
CA ARG A 130 14.77 -2.59 -16.87
C ARG A 130 13.75 -1.62 -16.29
N PHE A 131 13.07 -0.87 -17.16
CA PHE A 131 11.97 0.02 -16.77
C PHE A 131 10.97 -0.68 -15.83
N ILE A 132 10.58 -1.92 -16.17
CA ILE A 132 9.57 -2.66 -15.42
C ILE A 132 9.99 -2.97 -13.98
N GLU A 133 11.28 -3.28 -13.75
CA GLU A 133 11.81 -3.64 -12.44
C GLU A 133 11.74 -2.45 -11.48
N VAL A 134 12.11 -1.27 -11.97
CA VAL A 134 12.07 -0.03 -11.19
C VAL A 134 10.62 0.42 -11.00
N HIS A 135 9.79 0.35 -12.04
CA HIS A 135 8.40 0.81 -11.99
C HIS A 135 7.59 -0.01 -10.99
N GLN A 136 7.65 -1.34 -11.07
CA GLN A 136 6.87 -2.22 -10.18
C GLN A 136 7.32 -2.08 -8.72
N LYS A 137 8.63 -1.86 -8.45
CA LYS A 137 9.15 -1.65 -7.09
C LYS A 137 8.63 -0.34 -6.50
N ARG A 138 8.66 0.76 -7.26
CA ARG A 138 8.13 2.05 -6.81
C ARG A 138 6.62 2.01 -6.62
N ALA A 139 5.89 1.39 -7.55
CA ALA A 139 4.45 1.19 -7.43
C ALA A 139 4.09 0.36 -6.19
N ALA A 140 4.85 -0.70 -5.88
CA ALA A 140 4.65 -1.51 -4.67
C ALA A 140 4.88 -0.70 -3.38
N GLY A 141 5.89 0.17 -3.34
CA GLY A 141 6.09 1.09 -2.22
C GLY A 141 4.92 2.06 -2.02
N ILE A 142 4.35 2.56 -3.10
CA ILE A 142 3.15 3.43 -3.07
C ILE A 142 1.92 2.65 -2.60
N ALA A 143 1.75 1.40 -3.06
CA ALA A 143 0.68 0.53 -2.55
C ALA A 143 0.83 0.26 -1.05
N LEU A 144 2.05 0.03 -0.55
CA LEU A 144 2.30 -0.11 0.88
C LEU A 144 1.91 1.17 1.65
N ALA A 145 2.28 2.36 1.14
CA ALA A 145 1.85 3.63 1.72
C ALA A 145 0.32 3.74 1.80
N ALA A 146 -0.40 3.33 0.76
CA ALA A 146 -1.87 3.38 0.73
C ALA A 146 -2.50 2.55 1.85
N ILE A 147 -1.95 1.36 2.09
CA ILE A 147 -2.43 0.45 3.13
C ILE A 147 -2.07 0.97 4.52
N ILE A 148 -0.90 1.58 4.69
CA ILE A 148 -0.53 2.24 5.96
C ILE A 148 -1.49 3.39 6.25
N ILE A 149 -1.76 4.27 5.28
CA ILE A 149 -2.73 5.37 5.43
C ILE A 149 -4.10 4.81 5.80
N HIS A 150 -4.56 3.76 5.13
CA HIS A 150 -5.82 3.10 5.46
C HIS A 150 -5.82 2.56 6.90
N ALA A 151 -4.78 1.81 7.29
CA ALA A 151 -4.67 1.23 8.63
C ALA A 151 -4.60 2.31 9.73
N MET A 152 -3.98 3.46 9.45
CA MET A 152 -3.90 4.59 10.39
C MET A 152 -5.19 5.42 10.43
N THR A 153 -6.05 5.32 9.41
CA THR A 153 -7.30 6.08 9.33
C THR A 153 -8.34 5.45 10.26
N PRO A 154 -8.98 6.21 11.16
CA PRO A 154 -10.08 5.68 11.97
C PRO A 154 -11.27 5.25 11.11
N THR A 155 -11.95 4.16 11.48
CA THR A 155 -13.07 3.60 10.70
C THR A 155 -14.22 4.59 10.44
N HIS A 156 -14.47 5.52 11.36
CA HIS A 156 -15.50 6.56 11.20
C HIS A 156 -15.15 7.59 10.12
N ALA A 157 -13.88 7.67 9.69
CA ALA A 157 -13.41 8.58 8.65
C ALA A 157 -13.30 7.90 7.26
N TYR A 158 -13.56 6.59 7.14
CA TYR A 158 -13.45 5.86 5.87
C TYR A 158 -14.38 6.39 4.77
N TRP A 159 -15.57 6.87 5.16
CA TRP A 159 -16.56 7.44 4.24
C TRP A 159 -16.26 8.90 3.86
N GLY A 160 -15.12 9.43 4.30
CA GLY A 160 -14.76 10.82 4.13
C GLY A 160 -15.56 11.74 5.04
N ASN A 161 -15.17 13.02 5.02
CA ASN A 161 -15.85 14.11 5.68
C ASN A 161 -15.48 15.43 4.98
N ARG A 162 -15.73 16.58 5.61
CA ARG A 162 -15.40 17.88 5.02
C ARG A 162 -13.89 18.13 4.86
N GLN A 163 -13.06 17.38 5.57
CA GLN A 163 -11.60 17.52 5.58
C GLN A 163 -10.93 16.43 4.74
N TYR A 164 -11.43 15.19 4.78
CA TYR A 164 -10.79 14.06 4.11
C TYR A 164 -11.71 13.40 3.09
N PRO A 165 -11.20 13.02 1.91
CA PRO A 165 -11.97 12.21 0.96
C PRO A 165 -12.19 10.80 1.52
N PRO A 166 -13.15 10.03 0.98
CA PRO A 166 -13.27 8.62 1.30
C PRO A 166 -11.95 7.86 1.07
N ILE A 167 -11.59 6.97 1.99
CA ILE A 167 -10.30 6.26 1.91
C ILE A 167 -10.18 5.43 0.62
N ALA A 168 -11.30 4.91 0.12
CA ALA A 168 -11.36 4.17 -1.14
C ALA A 168 -10.96 5.04 -2.35
N GLU A 169 -11.28 6.34 -2.35
CA GLU A 169 -10.89 7.27 -3.40
C GLU A 169 -9.39 7.54 -3.37
N ARG A 170 -8.81 7.71 -2.18
CA ARG A 170 -7.35 7.86 -2.00
C ARG A 170 -6.60 6.61 -2.49
N LEU A 171 -7.04 5.43 -2.06
CA LEU A 171 -6.44 4.16 -2.50
C LEU A 171 -6.52 4.01 -4.02
N THR A 172 -7.64 4.39 -4.64
CA THR A 172 -7.77 4.43 -6.10
C THR A 172 -6.77 5.40 -6.74
N ALA A 173 -6.60 6.60 -6.19
CA ALA A 173 -5.66 7.60 -6.72
C ALA A 173 -4.19 7.15 -6.63
N MET A 174 -3.84 6.41 -5.56
CA MET A 174 -2.49 5.92 -5.29
C MET A 174 -2.13 4.64 -6.07
N ILE A 175 -3.07 3.70 -6.14
CA ILE A 175 -2.86 2.35 -6.67
C ILE A 175 -3.32 2.22 -8.14
N GLY A 176 -4.31 3.02 -8.55
CA GLY A 176 -4.91 2.91 -9.88
C GLY A 176 -3.99 3.34 -11.02
N ASN A 177 -4.34 2.90 -12.22
CA ASN A 177 -3.82 3.39 -13.51
C ASN A 177 -2.31 3.17 -13.76
N TYR A 178 -1.67 2.21 -13.11
CA TYR A 178 -0.32 1.78 -13.52
C TYR A 178 -0.39 0.99 -14.83
N ARG A 179 0.47 1.34 -15.79
CA ARG A 179 0.65 0.59 -17.05
C ARG A 179 1.70 -0.50 -16.85
N LEU A 180 1.37 -1.50 -16.04
CA LEU A 180 2.21 -2.67 -15.75
C LEU A 180 1.53 -3.94 -16.30
N PRO A 181 2.28 -4.95 -16.76
CA PRO A 181 1.73 -6.23 -17.16
C PRO A 181 0.85 -6.83 -16.05
N ALA A 182 -0.26 -7.47 -16.42
CA ALA A 182 -1.24 -8.02 -15.49
C ALA A 182 -0.66 -9.12 -14.56
N ASP A 183 0.45 -9.74 -14.97
CA ASP A 183 1.22 -10.74 -14.23
C ASP A 183 2.39 -10.14 -13.42
N SER A 184 2.54 -8.82 -13.39
CA SER A 184 3.61 -8.16 -12.64
C SER A 184 3.53 -8.44 -11.13
N SER A 185 4.69 -8.43 -10.46
CA SER A 185 4.77 -8.64 -9.02
C SER A 185 4.03 -7.55 -8.23
N PHE A 186 3.92 -6.35 -8.80
CA PHE A 186 3.14 -5.26 -8.22
C PHE A 186 1.67 -5.66 -8.04
N TRP A 187 1.00 -6.16 -9.08
CA TRP A 187 -0.41 -6.53 -8.96
C TRP A 187 -0.62 -7.69 -7.99
N CYS A 188 0.29 -8.67 -7.98
CA CYS A 188 0.24 -9.77 -7.01
C CYS A 188 0.36 -9.25 -5.57
N PHE A 189 1.36 -8.42 -5.31
CA PHE A 189 1.61 -7.83 -4.00
C PHE A 189 0.43 -6.96 -3.53
N THR A 190 -0.06 -6.08 -4.38
CA THR A 190 -1.21 -5.21 -4.10
C THR A 190 -2.49 -6.01 -3.88
N ALA A 191 -2.72 -7.08 -4.64
CA ALA A 191 -3.86 -7.97 -4.41
C ALA A 191 -3.79 -8.62 -3.02
N CYS A 192 -2.63 -9.12 -2.60
CA CYS A 192 -2.44 -9.67 -1.25
C CYS A 192 -2.76 -8.64 -0.16
N LEU A 193 -2.29 -7.40 -0.33
CA LEU A 193 -2.57 -6.32 0.62
C LEU A 193 -4.08 -6.00 0.73
N LEU A 194 -4.77 -5.87 -0.40
CA LEU A 194 -6.20 -5.59 -0.43
C LEU A 194 -7.03 -6.76 0.11
N ILE A 195 -6.64 -8.00 -0.19
CA ILE A 195 -7.25 -9.20 0.39
C ILE A 195 -7.11 -9.16 1.93
N ALA A 196 -5.91 -8.87 2.44
CA ALA A 196 -5.68 -8.78 3.88
C ALA A 196 -6.55 -7.70 4.54
N LEU A 197 -6.71 -6.53 3.92
CA LEU A 197 -7.63 -5.49 4.38
C LEU A 197 -9.09 -5.95 4.38
N MET A 198 -9.57 -6.55 3.29
CA MET A 198 -10.94 -7.05 3.19
C MET A 198 -11.23 -8.09 4.29
N ARG A 199 -10.28 -8.96 4.58
CA ARG A 199 -10.39 -9.96 5.67
C ARG A 199 -10.38 -9.32 7.04
N LEU A 200 -9.55 -8.30 7.27
CA LEU A 200 -9.52 -7.56 8.52
C LEU A 200 -10.88 -6.90 8.81
N GLU A 201 -11.54 -6.40 7.77
CA GLU A 201 -12.85 -5.77 7.84
C GLU A 201 -14.04 -6.73 7.71
N ASN A 202 -13.76 -8.04 7.61
CA ASN A 202 -14.77 -9.08 7.43
C ASN A 202 -15.68 -8.84 6.20
N ARG A 203 -15.14 -8.27 5.12
CA ARG A 203 -15.82 -8.06 3.84
C ARG A 203 -15.79 -9.32 2.97
N SER A 204 -16.80 -9.46 2.11
CA SER A 204 -16.91 -10.61 1.19
C SER A 204 -15.83 -10.61 0.11
N LEU A 205 -15.17 -11.76 -0.05
CA LEU A 205 -14.22 -12.06 -1.13
C LEU A 205 -14.81 -13.03 -2.17
N ASP A 206 -16.11 -12.95 -2.41
CA ASP A 206 -16.75 -13.64 -3.54
C ASP A 206 -16.37 -12.97 -4.88
N VAL A 207 -15.10 -13.07 -5.25
CA VAL A 207 -14.48 -12.44 -6.43
C VAL A 207 -13.92 -13.55 -7.31
N VAL A 208 -14.34 -13.56 -8.57
CA VAL A 208 -13.73 -14.35 -9.64
C VAL A 208 -13.05 -13.37 -10.59
N ALA A 209 -11.79 -13.63 -10.92
CA ALA A 209 -10.97 -12.78 -11.76
C ALA A 209 -9.94 -13.63 -12.52
N ASN A 210 -9.53 -13.16 -13.68
CA ASN A 210 -8.61 -13.83 -14.60
C ASN A 210 -7.16 -13.35 -14.42
N SER A 211 -6.93 -12.28 -13.64
CA SER A 211 -5.61 -11.73 -13.36
C SER A 211 -5.56 -11.04 -12.00
N ASN A 212 -4.33 -10.79 -11.51
CA ASN A 212 -4.13 -10.04 -10.26
C ASN A 212 -4.53 -8.56 -10.41
N GLU A 213 -4.33 -7.97 -11.58
CA GLU A 213 -4.81 -6.60 -11.89
C GLU A 213 -6.33 -6.51 -11.76
N GLU A 214 -7.05 -7.49 -12.33
CA GLU A 214 -8.51 -7.56 -12.23
C GLU A 214 -8.97 -7.75 -10.78
N ILE A 215 -8.26 -8.57 -9.98
CA ILE A 215 -8.51 -8.67 -8.52
C ILE A 215 -8.39 -7.29 -7.87
N VAL A 216 -7.28 -6.58 -8.10
CA VAL A 216 -7.03 -5.27 -7.49
C VAL A 216 -8.14 -4.28 -7.85
N ASN A 217 -8.53 -4.19 -9.12
CA ASN A 217 -9.58 -3.28 -9.56
C ASN A 217 -10.94 -3.62 -8.91
N ILE A 218 -11.34 -4.90 -8.87
CA ILE A 218 -12.59 -5.32 -8.22
C ILE A 218 -12.57 -5.01 -6.71
N LEU A 219 -11.44 -5.24 -6.04
CA LEU A 219 -11.32 -4.98 -4.61
C LEU A 219 -11.33 -3.49 -4.29
N LEU A 220 -10.67 -2.65 -5.10
CA LEU A 220 -10.75 -1.19 -4.95
C LEU A 220 -12.19 -0.68 -5.11
N ASP A 221 -12.93 -1.20 -6.08
CA ASP A 221 -14.33 -0.84 -6.26
C ASP A 221 -15.21 -1.29 -5.07
N ARG A 222 -14.91 -2.43 -4.43
CA ARG A 222 -15.61 -2.90 -3.21
C ARG A 222 -15.27 -2.14 -1.94
N LEU A 223 -14.22 -1.31 -1.95
CA LEU A 223 -13.89 -0.46 -0.81
C LEU A 223 -14.77 0.81 -0.75
N ARG A 224 -15.31 1.24 -1.90
CA ARG A 224 -16.24 2.37 -2.02
C ARG A 224 -17.61 2.02 -1.44
#